data_AF-A0A2E1TEB5-F1
#
_entry.id   AF-A0A2E1TEB5-F1
#
_cell.length_a   1.000
_cell.length_b   1.000
_cell.length_c   1.000
_cell.angle_alpha   90.00
_cell.angle_beta   90.00
_cell.angle_gamma   90.00
#
_symmetry.space_group_name_H-M   'P 1'
#
loop_
_entity.id
_entity.type
_entity.pdbx_description
1 polymer ?
#
loop_
_entity_poly.entity_id
_entity_poly.type
_entity_poly.pdbx_seq_one_letter_code
_entity_poly.pdbx_strand_id
1 'polypeptide(L)'
;MELCKWNSYEESWGNCTDADKNNSLFVMNSSETMFTHTTTEQESTYYVKEAVYTKEQSDKGFFAYEVISDAGNEYYFIFDMTNKEVKAVSTSGDVDDWYLLRWYVKSIF
;
A
#
# COMPACT_ATOMS: atom_id res chain seq x y z
N MET A 1 7.58 -9.75 1.18
CA MET A 1 7.25 -8.33 1.41
C MET A 1 8.53 -7.64 1.80
N GLU A 2 8.78 -6.46 1.25
CA GLU A 2 9.91 -5.62 1.64
C GLU A 2 9.41 -4.48 2.55
N LEU A 3 10.21 -4.14 3.55
CA LEU A 3 10.09 -2.89 4.30
C LEU A 3 11.26 -2.01 3.91
N CYS A 4 10.97 -0.87 3.29
CA CYS A 4 11.96 0.14 2.92
C CYS A 4 11.79 1.38 3.81
N LYS A 5 12.91 2.03 4.15
CA LYS A 5 12.94 3.26 4.93
C LYS A 5 13.05 4.47 4.02
N TRP A 6 12.45 5.59 4.43
CA TRP A 6 12.68 6.86 3.75
C TRP A 6 14.09 7.38 4.05
N ASN A 7 14.81 7.78 3.01
CA ASN A 7 16.07 8.52 3.14
C ASN A 7 15.80 9.99 2.81
N SER A 8 15.73 10.83 3.83
CA SER A 8 15.45 12.26 3.68
C SER A 8 16.58 13.04 2.99
N TYR A 9 17.82 12.55 3.01
CA TYR A 9 18.94 13.18 2.32
C TYR A 9 18.91 12.93 0.81
N GLU A 10 18.56 11.70 0.40
CA GLU A 10 18.48 11.30 -1.01
C GLU A 10 17.08 11.47 -1.61
N GLU A 11 16.10 11.87 -0.80
CA GLU A 11 14.68 11.96 -1.15
C GLU A 11 14.17 10.68 -1.84
N SER A 12 14.54 9.51 -1.28
CA SER A 12 14.22 8.23 -1.88
C SER A 12 13.99 7.11 -0.87
N TRP A 13 13.29 6.05 -1.30
CA TRP A 13 13.10 4.83 -0.51
C TRP A 13 14.30 3.91 -0.68
N GLY A 14 14.90 3.49 0.44
CA GLY A 14 16.09 2.64 0.43
C GLY A 14 16.17 1.71 1.64
N ASN A 15 17.32 1.03 1.78
CA ASN A 15 17.59 0.07 2.87
C ASN A 15 16.46 -0.95 3.06
N CYS A 16 15.93 -1.47 1.95
CA CYS A 16 14.84 -2.43 1.95
C CYS A 16 15.28 -3.75 2.58
N THR A 17 14.51 -4.24 3.54
CA THR A 17 14.71 -5.55 4.15
C THR A 17 13.52 -6.45 3.89
N ASP A 18 13.79 -7.74 3.70
CA ASP A 18 12.74 -8.76 3.68
C ASP A 18 12.09 -8.83 5.07
N ALA A 19 10.90 -8.26 5.19
CA ALA A 19 10.23 -8.09 6.48
C ALA A 19 9.25 -9.23 6.80
N ASP A 20 8.66 -9.87 5.79
CA ASP A 20 7.81 -11.05 5.98
C ASP A 20 7.60 -11.84 4.67
N LYS A 21 7.44 -13.17 4.80
CA LYS A 21 7.12 -14.11 3.71
C LYS A 21 5.66 -14.55 3.70
N ASN A 22 4.86 -14.08 4.65
CA ASN A 22 3.44 -14.40 4.71
C ASN A 22 2.70 -13.99 3.43
N ASN A 23 1.81 -14.87 2.97
CA ASN A 23 0.96 -14.57 1.82
C ASN A 23 -0.01 -13.46 2.22
N SER A 24 -0.21 -12.50 1.31
CA SER A 24 -1.14 -11.40 1.49
C SER A 24 -2.20 -11.46 0.40
N LEU A 25 -3.44 -11.21 0.79
CA LEU A 25 -4.58 -11.05 -0.09
C LEU A 25 -5.15 -9.66 0.09
N PHE A 26 -5.37 -8.94 -1.02
CA PHE A 26 -6.02 -7.64 -1.04
C PHE A 26 -7.32 -7.76 -1.84
N VAL A 27 -8.44 -7.30 -1.28
CA VAL A 27 -9.76 -7.35 -1.93
C VAL A 27 -10.43 -5.99 -1.85
N MET A 28 -10.53 -5.31 -2.99
CA MET A 28 -11.29 -4.07 -3.13
C MET A 28 -12.78 -4.37 -3.28
N ASN A 29 -13.63 -3.59 -2.62
CA ASN A 29 -15.08 -3.72 -2.81
C ASN A 29 -15.53 -3.14 -4.16
N SER A 30 -16.75 -3.48 -4.58
CA SER A 30 -17.28 -3.08 -5.90
C SER A 30 -17.44 -1.56 -6.09
N SER A 31 -17.50 -0.81 -4.99
CA SER A 31 -17.68 0.65 -5.01
C SER A 31 -16.37 1.41 -4.84
N GLU A 32 -15.24 0.71 -4.71
CA GLU A 32 -13.91 1.28 -4.47
C GLU A 32 -13.86 2.22 -3.23
N THR A 33 -14.67 1.92 -2.22
CA THR A 33 -14.73 2.70 -0.97
C THR A 33 -13.99 2.05 0.18
N MET A 34 -13.61 0.78 0.06
CA MET A 34 -12.80 0.07 1.03
C MET A 34 -12.17 -1.18 0.42
N PHE A 35 -11.07 -1.62 1.03
CA PHE A 35 -10.50 -2.93 0.75
C PHE A 35 -10.09 -3.64 2.03
N THR A 36 -10.01 -4.97 1.99
CA THR A 36 -9.43 -5.77 3.06
C THR A 36 -8.02 -6.21 2.67
N HIS A 37 -7.11 -6.25 3.65
CA HIS A 37 -5.81 -6.91 3.58
C HIS A 37 -5.83 -8.08 4.56
N THR A 38 -5.77 -9.29 4.02
CA THR A 38 -5.76 -10.52 4.81
C THR A 38 -4.37 -11.16 4.69
N THR A 39 -3.79 -11.49 5.83
CA THR A 39 -2.56 -12.28 5.97
C THR A 39 -2.91 -13.60 6.67
N THR A 40 -1.91 -14.44 6.95
CA THR A 40 -2.12 -15.68 7.71
C THR A 40 -2.47 -15.44 9.18
N GLU A 41 -2.16 -14.26 9.72
CA GLU A 41 -2.28 -13.96 11.15
C GLU A 41 -3.38 -12.95 11.46
N GLN A 42 -3.63 -12.02 10.53
CA GLN A 42 -4.57 -10.93 10.73
C GLN A 42 -5.31 -10.55 9.44
N GLU A 43 -6.49 -9.97 9.63
CA GLU A 43 -7.25 -9.26 8.62
C GLU A 43 -7.41 -7.81 9.07
N SER A 44 -7.24 -6.87 8.15
CA SER A 44 -7.42 -5.44 8.38
C SER A 44 -8.25 -4.84 7.26
N THR A 45 -9.23 -4.01 7.61
CA THR A 45 -10.05 -3.26 6.65
C THR A 45 -9.54 -1.83 6.53
N TYR A 46 -9.45 -1.33 5.30
CA TYR A 46 -9.03 0.03 4.98
C TYR A 46 -10.15 0.77 4.26
N TYR A 47 -10.57 1.90 4.82
CA TYR A 47 -11.61 2.77 4.29
C TYR A 47 -10.98 3.88 3.45
N VAL A 48 -11.41 4.00 2.19
CA VAL A 48 -10.91 5.01 1.26
C VAL A 48 -11.44 6.38 1.64
N LYS A 49 -10.53 7.33 1.91
CA LYS A 49 -10.84 8.75 2.09
C LYS A 49 -10.86 9.45 0.73
N GLU A 50 -9.83 9.19 -0.08
CA GLU A 50 -9.61 9.87 -1.35
C GLU A 50 -8.89 8.95 -2.34
N ALA A 51 -9.29 9.04 -3.60
CA ALA A 51 -8.58 8.43 -4.73
C ALA A 51 -7.60 9.44 -5.33
N VAL A 52 -6.32 9.13 -5.28
CA VAL A 52 -5.20 10.04 -5.65
C VAL A 52 -4.55 9.60 -6.96
N TYR A 53 -5.39 9.38 -7.97
CA TYR A 53 -4.95 9.06 -9.33
C TYR A 53 -5.85 9.74 -10.36
N THR A 54 -5.27 9.98 -11.53
CA THR A 54 -6.00 10.46 -12.69
C THR A 54 -6.61 9.30 -13.50
N LYS A 55 -7.57 9.62 -14.38
CA LYS A 55 -8.13 8.63 -15.30
C LYS A 55 -7.05 7.97 -16.17
N GLU A 56 -6.07 8.74 -16.65
CA GLU A 56 -4.96 8.20 -17.44
C GLU A 56 -4.12 7.17 -16.66
N GLN A 57 -3.89 7.40 -15.37
CA GLN A 57 -3.14 6.48 -14.51
C GLN A 57 -3.92 5.19 -14.26
N SER A 58 -5.21 5.28 -13.95
CA SER A 58 -6.06 4.08 -13.75
C SER A 58 -6.23 3.26 -15.03
N ASP A 59 -6.31 3.90 -16.20
CA ASP A 59 -6.33 3.19 -17.49
C ASP A 59 -5.02 2.42 -17.76
N LYS A 60 -3.92 2.83 -17.12
CA LYS A 60 -2.62 2.13 -17.11
C LYS A 60 -2.45 1.17 -15.93
N GLY A 61 -3.51 0.92 -15.16
CA GLY A 61 -3.49 0.02 -14.02
C GLY A 61 -2.75 0.54 -12.80
N PHE A 62 -2.64 1.87 -12.65
CA PHE A 62 -2.12 2.51 -11.45
C PHE A 62 -3.27 3.12 -10.64
N PHE A 63 -3.44 2.66 -9.41
CA PHE A 63 -4.44 3.15 -8.49
C PHE A 63 -3.75 3.55 -7.19
N ALA A 64 -4.11 4.70 -6.64
CA ALA A 64 -3.56 5.18 -5.38
C ALA A 64 -4.66 5.77 -4.49
N TYR A 65 -4.59 5.49 -3.19
CA TYR A 65 -5.66 5.80 -2.25
C TYR A 65 -5.08 6.31 -0.95
N GLU A 66 -5.64 7.40 -0.43
CA GLU A 66 -5.52 7.75 0.98
C GLU A 66 -6.58 6.97 1.76
N VAL A 67 -6.17 6.25 2.80
CA VAL A 67 -7.05 5.37 3.56
C VAL A 67 -6.85 5.49 5.07
N ILE A 68 -7.89 5.12 5.82
CA ILE A 68 -7.85 4.88 7.26
C ILE A 68 -8.09 3.39 7.51
N SER A 69 -7.26 2.75 8.33
CA SER A 69 -7.51 1.38 8.78
C SER A 69 -8.66 1.32 9.80
N ASP A 70 -9.25 0.15 9.99
CA ASP A 70 -10.18 -0.16 11.07
C ASP A 70 -9.64 0.10 12.49
N ALA A 71 -8.32 0.14 12.66
CA ALA A 71 -7.65 0.59 13.88
C ALA A 71 -7.44 2.11 13.98
N GLY A 72 -7.79 2.89 12.95
CA GLY A 72 -7.69 4.35 12.91
C GLY A 72 -6.37 4.90 12.38
N ASN A 73 -5.48 4.07 11.83
CA ASN A 73 -4.19 4.53 11.28
C ASN A 73 -4.35 4.98 9.82
N GLU A 74 -3.68 6.07 9.46
CA GLU A 74 -3.72 6.60 8.09
C GLU A 74 -2.57 6.07 7.24
N TYR A 75 -2.86 5.74 5.98
CA TYR A 75 -1.89 5.23 5.03
C TYR A 75 -2.15 5.76 3.63
N TYR A 76 -1.09 5.81 2.83
CA TYR A 76 -1.19 5.97 1.37
C TYR A 76 -0.90 4.63 0.70
N PHE A 77 -1.91 4.06 0.05
CA PHE A 77 -1.81 2.80 -0.68
C PHE A 77 -1.66 3.02 -2.18
N ILE A 78 -0.88 2.17 -2.83
CA ILE A 78 -0.71 2.15 -4.29
C ILE A 78 -0.85 0.71 -4.78
N PHE A 79 -1.75 0.49 -5.73
CA PHE A 79 -1.89 -0.75 -6.49
C PHE A 79 -1.35 -0.47 -7.89
N ASP A 80 -0.14 -0.95 -8.17
CA ASP A 80 0.55 -0.81 -9.44
C ASP A 80 0.51 -2.15 -10.19
N MET A 81 -0.53 -2.31 -11.00
CA MET A 81 -0.80 -3.55 -11.72
C MET A 81 0.17 -3.75 -12.89
N THR A 82 0.80 -2.68 -13.38
CA THR A 82 1.81 -2.74 -14.44
C THR A 82 3.10 -3.35 -13.90
N ASN A 83 3.57 -2.86 -12.75
CA ASN A 83 4.78 -3.38 -12.10
C ASN A 83 4.52 -4.61 -11.22
N LYS A 84 3.26 -5.02 -11.06
CA LYS A 84 2.84 -6.12 -10.19
C LYS A 84 3.25 -5.89 -8.75
N GLU A 85 2.96 -4.70 -8.23
CA GLU A 85 3.29 -4.28 -6.87
C GLU A 85 2.08 -3.71 -6.16
N VAL A 86 1.97 -4.01 -4.87
CA VAL A 86 1.14 -3.24 -3.93
C VAL A 86 2.09 -2.55 -2.97
N LYS A 87 1.84 -1.28 -2.67
CA LYS A 87 2.66 -0.47 -1.75
C LYS A 87 1.77 0.18 -0.72
N ALA A 88 2.27 0.28 0.52
CA ALA A 88 1.66 1.09 1.56
C ALA A 88 2.74 1.99 2.17
N VAL A 89 2.46 3.28 2.24
CA VAL A 89 3.31 4.26 2.91
C VAL A 89 2.62 4.68 4.19
N SER A 90 3.34 4.55 5.30
CA SER A 90 2.96 5.19 6.56
C SER A 90 3.50 6.61 6.55
N THR A 91 2.59 7.59 6.52
CA THR A 91 2.93 9.02 6.60
C THR A 91 2.70 9.61 7.99
N SER A 92 2.28 8.79 8.96
CA SER A 92 2.14 9.22 10.35
C SER A 92 3.49 9.38 11.02
N GLY A 93 3.70 10.49 11.73
CA GLY A 93 4.93 10.77 12.49
C GLY A 93 5.91 11.68 11.75
N ASP A 94 7.13 11.76 12.27
CA ASP A 94 8.21 12.51 11.63
C ASP A 94 8.65 11.82 10.32
N VAL A 95 9.15 12.61 9.37
CA VAL A 95 9.55 12.12 8.03
C VAL A 95 10.58 10.98 8.11
N ASP A 96 11.43 10.99 9.14
CA ASP A 96 12.44 9.95 9.36
C ASP A 96 11.85 8.64 9.90
N ASP A 97 10.60 8.63 10.38
CA ASP A 97 9.86 7.44 10.81
C ASP A 97 9.01 6.84 9.67
N TRP A 98 8.99 7.47 8.50
CA TRP A 98 8.22 6.98 7.37
C TRP A 98 8.81 5.66 6.83
N TYR A 99 7.92 4.72 6.58
CA TYR A 99 8.26 3.44 5.98
C TYR A 99 7.32 3.10 4.82
N LEU A 100 7.89 2.39 3.85
CA LEU A 100 7.20 1.82 2.71
C LEU A 100 7.17 0.30 2.88
N LEU A 101 5.98 -0.27 2.92
CA LEU A 101 5.78 -1.69 2.71
C LEU A 101 5.54 -1.95 1.22
N ARG A 102 6.22 -2.96 0.67
CA ARG A 102 6.07 -3.38 -0.72
C ARG A 102 5.77 -4.88 -0.80
N TRP A 103 4.69 -5.20 -1.49
CA TRP A 103 4.29 -6.56 -1.84
C TRP A 103 4.40 -6.76 -3.35
N TYR A 104 4.86 -7.96 -3.75
CA TYR A 104 4.89 -8.38 -5.14
C TYR A 104 3.67 -9.25 -5.46
N VAL A 105 2.91 -8.87 -6.48
CA VAL A 105 1.67 -9.52 -6.88
C VAL A 105 1.99 -10.83 -7.60
N LYS A 106 1.52 -11.95 -7.02
CA LYS A 106 1.67 -13.29 -7.61
C LYS A 106 0.51 -13.64 -8.55
N SER A 107 -0.70 -13.16 -8.28
CA SER A 107 -1.91 -13.44 -9.05
C SER A 107 -2.96 -12.37 -8.80
N ILE A 108 -3.89 -12.23 -9.75
CA ILE A 108 -5.05 -11.35 -9.74
C ILE A 108 -6.20 -12.19 -10.28
N PHE A 109 -7.36 -12.16 -9.63
CA PHE A 109 -8.51 -13.01 -9.94
C PHE A 109 -9.83 -12.25 -9.85
#